data_AF-A0A938ZUT9-F1
#
_entry.id   AF-A0A938ZUT9-F1
#
_cell.length_a   1.000
_cell.length_b   1.000
_cell.length_c   1.000
_cell.angle_alpha   90.00
_cell.angle_beta   90.00
_cell.angle_gamma   90.00
#
_symmetry.space_group_name_H-M   'P 1'
#
loop_
_entity.id
_entity.type
_entity.pdbx_description
1 polymer ?
#
loop_
_entity_poly.entity_id
_entity_poly.type
_entity_poly.pdbx_seq_one_letter_code
_entity_poly.pdbx_strand_id
1 'polypeptide(L)'
;MANKEHLAILRQGVEVWNQWRKDNPNLIPELDEANLEKIGFYEINFAGANLRQANFSEAHLKRANFKRANLKRATFMHTFLKGANFSEAHLNEAFFAGANLSKAKFIKANLRDTDFSGAFLSGADLSEANLYGASLNGARVNAANLSDTCLIKAELMRVEALSTNFARATLTGACIQDWNVNNITRLNNIECDYIYLRQGQQERRPSSGNFALGEFTRRYLEYLLGTANSNTSRQSC
;
A
#
# COMPACT_ATOMS: atom_id res chain seq x y z
N MET A 1 23.64 10.26 1.82
CA MET A 1 24.07 10.99 0.61
C MET A 1 24.47 10.07 -0.55
N ALA A 2 23.86 10.30 -1.70
CA ALA A 2 24.02 9.54 -2.94
C ALA A 2 25.44 9.58 -3.53
N ASN A 3 25.82 8.50 -4.21
CA ASN A 3 27.06 8.42 -4.97
C ASN A 3 26.97 9.32 -6.23
N LYS A 4 27.97 10.17 -6.43
CA LYS A 4 28.00 11.16 -7.53
C LYS A 4 28.09 10.52 -8.91
N GLU A 5 28.81 9.42 -9.06
CA GLU A 5 28.97 8.70 -10.32
C GLU A 5 27.65 8.02 -10.71
N HIS A 6 27.00 7.34 -9.75
CA HIS A 6 25.68 6.74 -9.99
C HIS A 6 24.65 7.80 -10.39
N LEU A 7 24.62 8.95 -9.71
CA LEU A 7 23.75 10.06 -10.09
C LEU A 7 24.08 10.62 -11.48
N ALA A 8 25.36 10.71 -11.84
CA ALA A 8 25.78 11.18 -13.16
C ALA A 8 25.32 10.22 -14.27
N ILE A 9 25.37 8.91 -14.04
CA ILE A 9 24.85 7.90 -14.97
C ILE A 9 23.32 8.01 -15.07
N LEU A 10 22.63 8.11 -13.93
CA LEU A 10 21.17 8.25 -13.90
C LEU A 10 20.69 9.48 -14.68
N ARG A 11 21.40 10.60 -14.56
CA ARG A 11 21.09 11.86 -15.24
C ARG A 11 21.27 11.81 -16.77
N GLN A 12 21.97 10.81 -17.30
CA GLN A 12 22.07 10.59 -18.74
C GLN A 12 20.79 9.96 -19.34
N GLY A 13 19.85 9.55 -18.49
CA GLY A 13 18.53 9.07 -18.91
C GLY A 13 18.31 7.58 -18.69
N VAL A 14 17.06 7.16 -18.87
CA VAL A 14 16.59 5.80 -18.55
C VAL A 14 17.33 4.73 -19.34
N GLU A 15 17.58 4.95 -20.63
CA GLU A 15 18.24 3.96 -21.50
C GLU A 15 19.67 3.68 -21.03
N VAL A 16 20.44 4.74 -20.78
CA VAL A 16 21.82 4.66 -20.28
C VAL A 16 21.84 4.00 -18.90
N TRP A 17 20.97 4.43 -17.99
CA TRP A 17 20.86 3.82 -16.67
C TRP A 17 20.52 2.33 -16.74
N ASN A 18 19.49 1.97 -17.49
CA ASN A 18 19.04 0.59 -17.61
C ASN A 18 20.09 -0.30 -18.28
N GLN A 19 20.85 0.23 -19.24
CA GLN A 19 21.99 -0.49 -19.84
C GLN A 19 23.11 -0.68 -18.81
N TRP A 20 23.50 0.37 -18.10
CA TRP A 20 24.48 0.27 -17.02
C TRP A 20 24.08 -0.74 -15.94
N ARG A 21 22.78 -0.83 -15.58
CA ARG A 21 22.26 -1.87 -14.67
C ARG A 21 22.42 -3.29 -15.21
N LYS A 22 22.30 -3.49 -16.53
CA LYS A 22 22.52 -4.80 -17.16
C LYS A 22 24.00 -5.17 -17.14
N ASP A 23 24.87 -4.21 -17.39
CA ASP A 23 26.32 -4.42 -17.42
C ASP A 23 26.91 -4.58 -16.00
N ASN A 24 26.21 -4.09 -14.97
CA ASN A 24 26.63 -4.13 -13.57
C ASN A 24 25.58 -4.79 -12.65
N PRO A 25 25.24 -6.08 -12.85
CA PRO A 25 24.11 -6.72 -12.18
C PRO A 25 24.31 -6.91 -10.67
N ASN A 26 25.55 -7.02 -10.21
CA ASN A 26 25.90 -7.22 -8.81
C ASN A 26 26.16 -5.92 -8.04
N LEU A 27 26.23 -4.79 -8.75
CA LEU A 27 26.47 -3.49 -8.14
C LEU A 27 25.16 -2.97 -7.55
N ILE A 28 25.22 -2.51 -6.29
CA ILE A 28 24.11 -1.89 -5.57
C ILE A 28 24.15 -0.37 -5.81
N PRO A 29 23.16 0.21 -6.52
CA PRO A 29 23.19 1.64 -6.76
C PRO A 29 22.90 2.43 -5.48
N GLU A 30 23.89 3.22 -5.06
CA GLU A 30 23.78 4.16 -3.94
C GLU A 30 23.22 5.51 -4.38
N LEU A 31 21.91 5.72 -4.14
CA LEU A 31 21.12 6.90 -4.49
C LEU A 31 20.37 7.47 -3.28
N ASP A 32 20.91 7.23 -2.08
CA ASP A 32 20.40 7.72 -0.80
C ASP A 32 20.24 9.25 -0.78
N GLU A 33 19.09 9.75 -0.33
CA GLU A 33 18.73 11.18 -0.29
C GLU A 33 18.74 11.88 -1.67
N ALA A 34 18.74 11.13 -2.78
CA ALA A 34 18.71 11.71 -4.11
C ALA A 34 17.41 12.50 -4.33
N ASN A 35 17.55 13.74 -4.83
CA ASN A 35 16.41 14.49 -5.32
C ASN A 35 16.10 14.11 -6.77
N LEU A 36 14.97 13.42 -6.94
CA LEU A 36 14.41 12.92 -8.20
C LEU A 36 12.95 13.38 -8.34
N GLU A 37 12.63 14.55 -7.79
CA GLU A 37 11.32 15.19 -7.94
C GLU A 37 11.02 15.48 -9.41
N LYS A 38 9.76 15.28 -9.83
CA LYS A 38 9.26 15.61 -11.18
C LYS A 38 9.98 14.92 -12.35
N ILE A 39 10.85 13.94 -12.10
CA ILE A 39 11.57 13.22 -13.17
C ILE A 39 10.60 12.42 -14.04
N GLY A 40 10.96 12.26 -15.32
CA GLY A 40 10.23 11.42 -16.27
C GLY A 40 10.97 10.12 -16.59
N PHE A 41 10.91 9.11 -15.71
CA PHE A 41 11.65 7.86 -15.87
C PHE A 41 10.71 6.64 -16.03
N TYR A 42 10.13 6.51 -17.22
CA TYR A 42 9.30 5.35 -17.58
C TYR A 42 10.12 4.05 -17.60
N GLU A 43 9.63 2.97 -16.98
CA GLU A 43 10.29 1.64 -16.98
C GLU A 43 11.75 1.61 -16.46
N ILE A 44 12.13 2.57 -15.62
CA ILE A 44 13.48 2.61 -15.05
C ILE A 44 13.73 1.47 -14.05
N ASN A 45 14.94 0.93 -14.07
CA ASN A 45 15.37 -0.17 -13.21
C ASN A 45 16.15 0.30 -11.98
N PHE A 46 15.45 0.48 -10.87
CA PHE A 46 16.01 0.72 -9.54
C PHE A 46 16.08 -0.55 -8.66
N ALA A 47 15.98 -1.75 -9.23
CA ALA A 47 15.97 -2.98 -8.45
C ALA A 47 17.22 -3.09 -7.57
N GLY A 48 17.06 -3.40 -6.29
CA GLY A 48 18.15 -3.51 -5.32
C GLY A 48 18.85 -2.21 -4.95
N ALA A 49 18.46 -1.05 -5.50
CA ALA A 49 19.10 0.23 -5.19
C ALA A 49 18.86 0.68 -3.75
N ASN A 50 19.86 1.35 -3.16
CA ASN A 50 19.69 2.11 -1.95
C ASN A 50 19.16 3.51 -2.29
N LEU A 51 17.91 3.76 -1.94
CA LEU A 51 17.12 4.96 -2.22
C LEU A 51 16.47 5.49 -0.93
N ARG A 52 17.07 5.21 0.23
CA ARG A 52 16.58 5.72 1.52
C ARG A 52 16.49 7.24 1.43
N GLN A 53 15.37 7.80 1.89
CA GLN A 53 15.10 9.24 1.86
C GLN A 53 15.17 9.91 0.48
N ALA A 54 15.17 9.15 -0.62
CA ALA A 54 15.08 9.74 -1.95
C ALA A 54 13.73 10.43 -2.16
N ASN A 55 13.74 11.55 -2.89
CA ASN A 55 12.54 12.30 -3.23
C ASN A 55 12.10 11.99 -4.66
N PHE A 56 10.93 11.37 -4.82
CA PHE A 56 10.27 11.08 -6.09
C PHE A 56 8.93 11.81 -6.24
N SER A 57 8.67 12.85 -5.44
CA SER A 57 7.40 13.58 -5.50
C SER A 57 7.13 14.07 -6.91
N GLU A 58 5.87 13.91 -7.36
CA GLU A 58 5.41 14.30 -8.70
C GLU A 58 6.14 13.61 -9.88
N ALA A 59 6.97 12.59 -9.64
CA ALA A 59 7.68 11.90 -10.72
C ALA A 59 6.76 11.00 -11.57
N HIS A 60 7.15 10.77 -12.82
CA HIS A 60 6.52 9.84 -13.74
C HIS A 60 7.34 8.54 -13.80
N LEU A 61 6.91 7.54 -13.05
CA LEU A 61 7.60 6.27 -12.80
C LEU A 61 6.74 5.05 -13.17
N LYS A 62 5.88 5.20 -14.18
CA LYS A 62 5.02 4.12 -14.65
C LYS A 62 5.89 2.91 -15.04
N ARG A 63 5.53 1.74 -14.50
CA ARG A 63 6.27 0.46 -14.65
C ARG A 63 7.73 0.46 -14.18
N ALA A 64 8.15 1.44 -13.37
CA ALA A 64 9.47 1.42 -12.75
C ALA A 64 9.66 0.17 -11.87
N ASN A 65 10.89 -0.35 -11.84
CA ASN A 65 11.25 -1.53 -11.07
C ASN A 65 12.05 -1.14 -9.82
N PHE A 66 11.43 -1.27 -8.66
CA PHE A 66 12.00 -1.07 -7.33
C PHE A 66 12.12 -2.39 -6.54
N LYS A 67 12.08 -3.54 -7.22
CA LYS A 67 12.16 -4.86 -6.57
C LYS A 67 13.39 -4.92 -5.65
N ARG A 68 13.20 -5.29 -4.38
CA ARG A 68 14.26 -5.38 -3.35
C ARG A 68 15.02 -4.07 -3.08
N ALA A 69 14.52 -2.91 -3.53
CA ALA A 69 15.16 -1.64 -3.23
C ALA A 69 15.00 -1.27 -1.74
N ASN A 70 15.99 -0.57 -1.20
CA ASN A 70 15.85 0.08 0.11
C ASN A 70 15.28 1.49 -0.09
N LEU A 71 14.02 1.68 0.27
CA LEU A 71 13.23 2.90 0.10
C LEU A 71 12.75 3.45 1.45
N LYS A 72 13.44 3.10 2.55
CA LYS A 72 13.08 3.58 3.87
C LYS A 72 12.98 5.12 3.86
N ARG A 73 11.84 5.66 4.31
CA ARG A 73 11.57 7.11 4.37
C ARG A 73 11.65 7.84 3.01
N ALA A 74 11.57 7.14 1.89
CA ALA A 74 11.47 7.78 0.57
C ALA A 74 10.10 8.44 0.41
N THR A 75 10.03 9.53 -0.37
CA THR A 75 8.77 10.21 -0.69
C THR A 75 8.37 10.00 -2.14
N PHE A 76 7.11 9.65 -2.33
CA PHE A 76 6.41 9.42 -3.59
C PHE A 76 5.07 10.19 -3.62
N MET A 77 5.01 11.34 -2.96
CA MET A 77 3.78 12.15 -2.92
C MET A 77 3.37 12.55 -4.34
N HIS A 78 2.11 12.29 -4.68
CA HIS A 78 1.54 12.61 -6.00
C HIS A 78 2.30 12.00 -7.20
N THR A 79 3.08 10.93 -7.00
CA THR A 79 3.85 10.26 -8.06
C THR A 79 2.97 9.36 -8.94
N PHE A 80 3.29 9.27 -10.24
CA PHE A 80 2.64 8.35 -11.19
C PHE A 80 3.39 7.01 -11.27
N LEU A 81 2.89 6.00 -10.55
CA LEU A 81 3.54 4.69 -10.35
C LEU A 81 2.71 3.51 -10.90
N LYS A 82 1.80 3.75 -11.85
CA LYS A 82 0.95 2.70 -12.41
C LYS A 82 1.79 1.51 -12.90
N GLY A 83 1.52 0.33 -12.35
CA GLY A 83 2.24 -0.91 -12.68
C GLY A 83 3.69 -1.02 -12.19
N ALA A 84 4.15 -0.11 -11.32
CA ALA A 84 5.49 -0.20 -10.74
C ALA A 84 5.64 -1.44 -9.85
N ASN A 85 6.88 -1.94 -9.74
CA ASN A 85 7.19 -3.15 -8.98
C ASN A 85 8.03 -2.84 -7.74
N PHE A 86 7.43 -2.93 -6.57
CA PHE A 86 8.03 -2.79 -5.24
C PHE A 86 8.12 -4.13 -4.49
N SER A 87 7.99 -5.27 -5.18
CA SER A 87 8.06 -6.58 -4.51
C SER A 87 9.35 -6.73 -3.71
N GLU A 88 9.23 -7.26 -2.50
CA GLU A 88 10.34 -7.47 -1.56
C GLU A 88 11.12 -6.18 -1.18
N ALA A 89 10.58 -4.98 -1.48
CA ALA A 89 11.24 -3.71 -1.15
C ALA A 89 11.09 -3.33 0.34
N HIS A 90 12.05 -2.55 0.86
CA HIS A 90 12.01 -2.00 2.21
C HIS A 90 11.46 -0.57 2.18
N LEU A 91 10.22 -0.38 2.57
CA LEU A 91 9.45 0.88 2.45
C LEU A 91 9.00 1.43 3.80
N ASN A 92 9.61 0.99 4.89
CA ASN A 92 9.32 1.47 6.24
C ASN A 92 9.29 3.01 6.26
N GLU A 93 8.23 3.59 6.82
CA GLU A 93 8.05 5.04 6.95
C GLU A 93 8.08 5.82 5.61
N ALA A 94 7.85 5.17 4.46
CA ALA A 94 7.75 5.85 3.16
C ALA A 94 6.42 6.62 3.01
N PHE A 95 6.40 7.60 2.11
CA PHE A 95 5.23 8.47 1.87
C PHE A 95 4.71 8.29 0.45
N PHE A 96 3.46 7.88 0.29
CA PHE A 96 2.74 7.71 -0.99
C PHE A 96 1.44 8.51 -1.04
N ALA A 97 1.29 9.54 -0.20
CA ALA A 97 0.07 10.33 -0.15
C ALA A 97 -0.33 10.84 -1.55
N GLY A 98 -1.57 10.54 -1.97
CA GLY A 98 -2.10 10.90 -3.29
C GLY A 98 -1.41 10.27 -4.51
N ALA A 99 -0.53 9.28 -4.34
CA ALA A 99 0.17 8.63 -5.44
C ALA A 99 -0.77 7.74 -6.29
N ASN A 100 -0.48 7.62 -7.59
CA ASN A 100 -1.15 6.66 -8.46
C ASN A 100 -0.38 5.33 -8.52
N LEU A 101 -0.80 4.37 -7.72
CA LEU A 101 -0.24 3.02 -7.57
C LEU A 101 -1.11 1.95 -8.25
N SER A 102 -1.97 2.33 -9.20
CA SER A 102 -2.88 1.39 -9.85
C SER A 102 -2.08 0.23 -10.47
N LYS A 103 -2.47 -1.01 -10.17
CA LYS A 103 -1.78 -2.24 -10.62
C LYS A 103 -0.30 -2.37 -10.18
N ALA A 104 0.17 -1.58 -9.21
CA ALA A 104 1.51 -1.74 -8.65
C ALA A 104 1.64 -3.07 -7.89
N LYS A 105 2.87 -3.57 -7.75
CA LYS A 105 3.17 -4.79 -7.00
C LYS A 105 3.96 -4.45 -5.74
N PHE A 106 3.47 -4.88 -4.58
CA PHE A 106 4.11 -4.77 -3.27
C PHE A 106 4.26 -6.15 -2.60
N ILE A 107 4.28 -7.22 -3.40
CA ILE A 107 4.32 -8.61 -2.89
C ILE A 107 5.51 -8.77 -1.93
N LYS A 108 5.25 -9.21 -0.69
CA LYS A 108 6.27 -9.37 0.37
C LYS A 108 7.05 -8.09 0.71
N ALA A 109 6.53 -6.91 0.38
CA ALA A 109 7.18 -5.65 0.73
C ALA A 109 7.02 -5.35 2.23
N ASN A 110 8.01 -4.68 2.79
CA ASN A 110 7.92 -4.16 4.15
C ASN A 110 7.41 -2.71 4.11
N LEU A 111 6.12 -2.53 4.41
CA LEU A 111 5.35 -1.28 4.35
C LEU A 111 5.00 -0.77 5.75
N ARG A 112 5.82 -1.08 6.75
CA ARG A 112 5.57 -0.69 8.12
C ARG A 112 5.54 0.84 8.26
N ASP A 113 4.51 1.35 8.92
CA ASP A 113 4.32 2.78 9.18
C ASP A 113 4.35 3.65 7.90
N THR A 114 4.03 3.06 6.73
CA THR A 114 3.94 3.76 5.43
C THR A 114 2.65 4.58 5.33
N ASP A 115 2.73 5.76 4.72
CA ASP A 115 1.57 6.61 4.46
C ASP A 115 1.04 6.43 3.03
N PHE A 116 -0.12 5.79 2.88
CA PHE A 116 -0.89 5.67 1.63
C PHE A 116 -2.13 6.57 1.60
N SER A 117 -2.20 7.61 2.43
CA SER A 117 -3.40 8.45 2.54
C SER A 117 -3.83 9.02 1.19
N GLY A 118 -5.08 8.77 0.79
CA GLY A 118 -5.63 9.18 -0.50
C GLY A 118 -4.98 8.54 -1.74
N ALA A 119 -4.15 7.51 -1.59
CA ALA A 119 -3.48 6.85 -2.72
C ALA A 119 -4.46 6.01 -3.57
N PHE A 120 -4.16 5.88 -4.86
CA PHE A 120 -4.92 5.07 -5.81
C PHE A 120 -4.24 3.71 -6.04
N LEU A 121 -4.73 2.67 -5.38
CA LEU A 121 -4.18 1.31 -5.37
C LEU A 121 -5.05 0.31 -6.14
N SER A 122 -5.94 0.78 -7.01
CA SER A 122 -6.88 -0.10 -7.73
C SER A 122 -6.15 -1.20 -8.51
N GLY A 123 -6.48 -2.46 -8.23
CA GLY A 123 -5.87 -3.64 -8.82
C GLY A 123 -4.40 -3.88 -8.43
N ALA A 124 -3.87 -3.20 -7.40
CA ALA A 124 -2.54 -3.45 -6.89
C ALA A 124 -2.45 -4.81 -6.19
N ASP A 125 -1.25 -5.39 -6.17
CA ASP A 125 -0.98 -6.66 -5.49
C ASP A 125 -0.06 -6.43 -4.29
N LEU A 126 -0.64 -6.40 -3.09
CA LEU A 126 0.05 -6.25 -1.81
C LEU A 126 0.14 -7.59 -1.06
N SER A 127 -0.04 -8.73 -1.73
CA SER A 127 -0.03 -10.03 -1.05
C SER A 127 1.22 -10.24 -0.20
N GLU A 128 1.03 -10.80 0.99
CA GLU A 128 2.11 -11.11 1.95
C GLU A 128 2.90 -9.86 2.43
N ALA A 129 2.42 -8.63 2.17
CA ALA A 129 3.09 -7.41 2.61
C ALA A 129 2.85 -7.11 4.10
N ASN A 130 3.85 -6.50 4.74
CA ASN A 130 3.75 -6.04 6.12
C ASN A 130 3.30 -4.57 6.17
N LEU A 131 2.02 -4.31 6.43
CA LEU A 131 1.41 -2.98 6.59
C LEU A 131 1.18 -2.61 8.06
N TYR A 132 1.97 -3.13 9.00
CA TYR A 132 1.84 -2.78 10.41
C TYR A 132 1.89 -1.26 10.58
N GLY A 133 0.87 -0.67 11.21
CA GLY A 133 0.81 0.76 11.49
C GLY A 133 0.68 1.66 10.26
N ALA A 134 0.47 1.12 9.05
CA ALA A 134 0.33 1.92 7.85
C ALA A 134 -0.97 2.73 7.85
N SER A 135 -0.93 3.95 7.29
CA SER A 135 -2.14 4.73 7.03
C SER A 135 -2.63 4.47 5.61
N LEU A 136 -3.88 4.04 5.45
CA LEU A 136 -4.56 3.95 4.17
C LEU A 136 -5.78 4.89 4.13
N ASN A 137 -5.82 5.91 4.98
CA ASN A 137 -6.99 6.78 5.11
C ASN A 137 -7.40 7.40 3.76
N GLY A 138 -8.65 7.21 3.35
CA GLY A 138 -9.16 7.70 2.07
C GLY A 138 -8.56 7.01 0.82
N ALA A 139 -7.76 5.96 0.99
CA ALA A 139 -7.17 5.24 -0.14
C ALA A 139 -8.22 4.43 -0.91
N ARG A 140 -7.95 4.21 -2.19
CA ARG A 140 -8.80 3.40 -3.07
C ARG A 140 -8.08 2.11 -3.43
N VAL A 141 -8.48 1.00 -2.82
CA VAL A 141 -7.89 -0.35 -2.99
C VAL A 141 -8.81 -1.29 -3.78
N ASN A 142 -9.72 -0.74 -4.59
CA ASN A 142 -10.67 -1.54 -5.38
C ASN A 142 -9.98 -2.63 -6.21
N ALA A 143 -10.50 -3.85 -6.14
CA ALA A 143 -9.95 -5.04 -6.81
C ALA A 143 -8.47 -5.33 -6.49
N ALA A 144 -7.91 -4.73 -5.43
CA ALA A 144 -6.56 -5.03 -4.99
C ALA A 144 -6.50 -6.39 -4.27
N ASN A 145 -5.30 -6.94 -4.24
CA ASN A 145 -4.98 -8.14 -3.48
C ASN A 145 -4.23 -7.77 -2.20
N LEU A 146 -4.91 -7.83 -1.05
CA LEU A 146 -4.34 -7.69 0.30
C LEU A 146 -4.39 -9.02 1.06
N SER A 147 -4.38 -10.16 0.35
CA SER A 147 -4.31 -11.45 1.03
C SER A 147 -2.99 -11.63 1.79
N ASP A 148 -3.07 -12.31 2.94
CA ASP A 148 -1.90 -12.58 3.80
C ASP A 148 -1.16 -11.31 4.28
N THR A 149 -1.82 -10.15 4.25
CA THR A 149 -1.20 -8.90 4.72
C THR A 149 -1.28 -8.77 6.24
N CYS A 150 -0.24 -8.19 6.84
CA CYS A 150 -0.29 -7.75 8.23
C CYS A 150 -0.80 -6.30 8.27
N LEU A 151 -2.07 -6.10 8.62
CA LEU A 151 -2.71 -4.77 8.81
C LEU A 151 -2.87 -4.42 10.30
N ILE A 152 -2.04 -5.01 11.16
CA ILE A 152 -2.06 -4.72 12.60
C ILE A 152 -1.84 -3.23 12.84
N LYS A 153 -2.73 -2.60 13.62
CA LYS A 153 -2.73 -1.15 13.89
C LYS A 153 -2.81 -0.24 12.66
N ALA A 154 -3.13 -0.76 11.47
CA ALA A 154 -3.31 0.06 10.29
C ALA A 154 -4.53 0.99 10.42
N GLU A 155 -4.47 2.15 9.78
CA GLU A 155 -5.60 3.09 9.70
C GLU A 155 -6.34 2.89 8.37
N LEU A 156 -7.60 2.48 8.46
CA LEU A 156 -8.47 2.12 7.33
C LEU A 156 -9.73 3.00 7.34
N MET A 157 -9.57 4.30 7.58
CA MET A 157 -10.69 5.25 7.61
C MET A 157 -11.08 5.68 6.20
N ARG A 158 -12.37 5.59 5.84
CA ARG A 158 -12.91 6.01 4.53
C ARG A 158 -12.23 5.33 3.33
N VAL A 159 -11.77 4.10 3.51
CA VAL A 159 -11.13 3.31 2.45
C VAL A 159 -12.19 2.81 1.47
N GLU A 160 -11.97 2.97 0.16
CA GLU A 160 -12.78 2.31 -0.87
C GLU A 160 -12.13 0.96 -1.22
N ALA A 161 -12.75 -0.13 -0.80
CA ALA A 161 -12.22 -1.49 -0.90
C ALA A 161 -13.19 -2.45 -1.62
N LEU A 162 -13.85 -1.97 -2.68
CA LEU A 162 -14.77 -2.78 -3.48
C LEU A 162 -14.05 -3.94 -4.17
N SER A 163 -14.60 -5.15 -4.07
CA SER A 163 -14.05 -6.35 -4.72
C SER A 163 -12.60 -6.67 -4.29
N THR A 164 -12.19 -6.21 -3.11
CA THR A 164 -10.83 -6.38 -2.61
C THR A 164 -10.68 -7.75 -1.96
N ASN A 165 -9.49 -8.35 -2.10
CA ASN A 165 -9.17 -9.59 -1.44
C ASN A 165 -8.40 -9.35 -0.14
N PHE A 166 -9.01 -9.57 1.02
CA PHE A 166 -8.34 -9.55 2.32
C PHE A 166 -8.17 -10.97 2.91
N ALA A 167 -8.31 -12.03 2.12
CA ALA A 167 -8.21 -13.40 2.63
C ALA A 167 -6.94 -13.60 3.47
N ARG A 168 -7.07 -14.14 4.69
CA ARG A 168 -5.94 -14.40 5.61
C ARG A 168 -5.17 -13.16 6.08
N ALA A 169 -5.71 -11.95 5.90
CA ALA A 169 -5.10 -10.76 6.47
C ALA A 169 -5.30 -10.70 8.00
N THR A 170 -4.36 -10.09 8.70
CA THR A 170 -4.45 -9.82 10.15
C THR A 170 -4.85 -8.37 10.38
N LEU A 171 -5.97 -8.14 11.08
CA LEU A 171 -6.55 -6.81 11.33
C LEU A 171 -6.52 -6.37 12.81
N THR A 172 -5.86 -7.15 13.68
CA THR A 172 -5.83 -6.85 15.12
C THR A 172 -5.33 -5.43 15.41
N GLY A 173 -6.14 -4.66 16.12
CA GLY A 173 -5.88 -3.27 16.49
C GLY A 173 -6.01 -2.25 15.35
N ALA A 174 -6.45 -2.65 14.16
CA ALA A 174 -6.70 -1.72 13.06
C ALA A 174 -7.84 -0.75 13.41
N CYS A 175 -7.76 0.47 12.89
CA CYS A 175 -8.84 1.45 12.96
C CYS A 175 -9.68 1.39 11.68
N ILE A 176 -10.89 0.86 11.76
CA ILE A 176 -11.79 0.66 10.62
C ILE A 176 -13.03 1.52 10.81
N GLN A 177 -13.12 2.60 10.02
CA GLN A 177 -14.23 3.54 10.06
C GLN A 177 -14.66 3.86 8.63
N ASP A 178 -15.95 3.78 8.32
CA ASP A 178 -16.49 4.15 7.00
C ASP A 178 -15.79 3.48 5.79
N TRP A 179 -15.14 2.31 5.98
CA TRP A 179 -14.61 1.56 4.84
C TRP A 179 -15.77 1.01 3.99
N ASN A 180 -15.63 1.13 2.67
CA ASN A 180 -16.64 0.76 1.71
C ASN A 180 -16.25 -0.56 1.04
N VAL A 181 -17.01 -1.61 1.28
CA VAL A 181 -16.84 -2.94 0.69
C VAL A 181 -18.16 -3.42 0.09
N ASN A 182 -18.10 -4.43 -0.77
CA ASN A 182 -19.28 -5.03 -1.41
C ASN A 182 -19.35 -6.56 -1.18
N ASN A 183 -20.42 -7.18 -1.67
CA ASN A 183 -20.69 -8.62 -1.51
C ASN A 183 -19.65 -9.56 -2.17
N ILE A 184 -18.76 -9.04 -3.03
CA ILE A 184 -17.66 -9.81 -3.64
C ILE A 184 -16.30 -9.53 -2.99
N THR A 185 -16.25 -8.68 -1.96
CA THR A 185 -15.05 -8.47 -1.15
C THR A 185 -14.75 -9.72 -0.33
N ARG A 186 -13.52 -10.23 -0.38
CA ARG A 186 -13.15 -11.50 0.26
C ARG A 186 -12.59 -11.24 1.65
N LEU A 187 -13.32 -11.69 2.67
CA LEU A 187 -12.98 -11.56 4.10
C LEU A 187 -12.79 -12.94 4.78
N ASN A 188 -12.49 -13.98 3.99
CA ASN A 188 -12.34 -15.33 4.52
C ASN A 188 -11.04 -15.46 5.34
N ASN A 189 -11.13 -16.15 6.49
CA ASN A 189 -10.01 -16.46 7.37
C ASN A 189 -9.24 -15.22 7.88
N ILE A 190 -9.94 -14.10 8.11
CA ILE A 190 -9.33 -12.94 8.77
C ILE A 190 -8.94 -13.30 10.20
N GLU A 191 -7.72 -12.94 10.57
CA GLU A 191 -7.25 -12.97 11.96
C GLU A 191 -7.49 -11.60 12.58
N CYS A 192 -8.35 -11.51 13.59
CA CYS A 192 -8.68 -10.24 14.21
C CYS A 192 -9.16 -10.46 15.63
N ASP A 193 -8.38 -10.00 16.61
CA ASP A 193 -8.76 -10.04 18.02
C ASP A 193 -9.67 -8.86 18.37
N TYR A 194 -9.37 -7.67 17.85
CA TYR A 194 -10.14 -6.46 18.08
C TYR A 194 -9.82 -5.39 17.04
N ILE A 195 -10.70 -4.41 16.92
CA ILE A 195 -10.52 -3.21 16.09
C ILE A 195 -10.92 -1.95 16.87
N TYR A 196 -10.65 -0.80 16.28
CA TYR A 196 -11.18 0.50 16.69
C TYR A 196 -12.09 1.05 15.60
N LEU A 197 -13.14 1.78 15.98
CA LEU A 197 -14.10 2.38 15.04
C LEU A 197 -13.94 3.89 14.87
N ARG A 198 -13.00 4.50 15.60
CA ARG A 198 -12.69 5.94 15.52
C ARG A 198 -11.20 6.20 15.67
N GLN A 199 -10.78 7.31 15.06
CA GLN A 199 -9.42 7.82 15.14
C GLN A 199 -8.91 7.91 16.58
N GLY A 200 -7.61 7.68 16.77
CA GLY A 200 -6.99 7.71 18.09
C GLY A 200 -7.35 6.49 18.95
N GLN A 201 -7.62 5.34 18.32
CA GLN A 201 -7.91 4.07 19.00
C GLN A 201 -9.13 4.15 19.92
N GLN A 202 -10.16 4.85 19.46
CA GLN A 202 -11.43 5.00 20.18
C GLN A 202 -12.45 3.96 19.71
N GLU A 203 -13.45 3.70 20.54
CA GLU A 203 -14.53 2.73 20.26
C GLU A 203 -14.03 1.33 19.90
N ARG A 204 -13.24 0.72 20.80
CA ARG A 204 -12.78 -0.66 20.64
C ARG A 204 -13.95 -1.63 20.45
N ARG A 205 -13.80 -2.58 19.53
CA ARG A 205 -14.70 -3.72 19.33
C ARG A 205 -13.91 -5.03 19.29
N PRO A 206 -14.30 -6.05 20.08
CA PRO A 206 -15.30 -5.96 21.16
C PRO A 206 -14.87 -4.94 22.23
N SER A 207 -15.81 -4.41 23.01
CA SER A 207 -15.48 -3.40 24.05
C SER A 207 -14.54 -3.95 25.14
N SER A 208 -14.51 -5.27 25.30
CA SER A 208 -13.57 -6.02 26.15
C SER A 208 -13.32 -7.40 25.51
N GLY A 209 -12.22 -8.07 25.89
CA GLY A 209 -11.86 -9.39 25.34
C GLY A 209 -11.47 -9.35 23.86
N ASN A 210 -11.51 -10.52 23.20
CA ASN A 210 -11.21 -10.67 21.78
C ASN A 210 -12.42 -11.22 21.04
N PHE A 211 -12.51 -10.95 19.74
CA PHE A 211 -13.40 -11.68 18.86
C PHE A 211 -13.07 -13.18 18.91
N ALA A 212 -14.11 -14.02 18.91
CA ALA A 212 -13.95 -15.43 18.64
C ALA A 212 -13.53 -15.65 17.17
N LEU A 213 -13.03 -16.85 16.88
CA LEU A 213 -12.61 -17.22 15.53
C LEU A 213 -13.73 -16.96 14.50
N GLY A 214 -13.44 -16.15 13.49
CA GLY A 214 -14.39 -15.79 12.43
C GLY A 214 -15.50 -14.82 12.84
N GLU A 215 -15.58 -14.42 14.11
CA GLU A 215 -16.63 -13.52 14.62
C GLU A 215 -16.57 -12.14 13.96
N PHE A 216 -15.36 -11.60 13.77
CA PHE A 216 -15.16 -10.34 13.05
C PHE A 216 -15.84 -10.36 11.67
N THR A 217 -15.49 -11.35 10.85
CA THR A 217 -16.04 -11.49 9.49
C THR A 217 -17.56 -11.67 9.53
N ARG A 218 -18.07 -12.52 10.44
CA ARG A 218 -19.51 -12.75 10.58
C ARG A 218 -20.28 -11.48 10.91
N ARG A 219 -19.87 -10.75 11.96
CA ARG A 219 -20.53 -9.49 12.36
C ARG A 219 -20.46 -8.44 11.27
N TYR A 220 -19.35 -8.41 10.53
CA TYR A 220 -19.18 -7.46 9.45
C TYR A 220 -20.08 -7.78 8.24
N LEU A 221 -20.22 -9.06 7.87
CA LEU A 221 -21.17 -9.48 6.84
C LEU A 221 -22.62 -9.21 7.24
N GLU A 222 -22.98 -9.42 8.51
CA GLU A 222 -24.31 -9.08 9.04
C GLU A 222 -24.64 -7.57 8.88
N TYR A 223 -23.66 -6.68 9.10
CA TYR A 223 -23.82 -5.24 8.87
C TYR A 223 -24.07 -4.90 7.39
N LEU A 224 -23.32 -5.53 6.46
CA LEU A 224 -23.49 -5.32 5.03
C LEU A 224 -24.86 -5.80 4.53
N LEU A 225 -25.33 -6.96 5.01
CA LEU A 225 -26.63 -7.51 4.64
C LEU A 225 -27.79 -6.74 5.28
N GLY A 226 -27.63 -6.27 6.53
CA GLY A 226 -28.62 -5.45 7.22
C GLY A 226 -28.83 -4.07 6.58
N THR A 227 -27.76 -3.46 6.07
CA THR A 227 -27.84 -2.18 5.33
C THR A 227 -28.47 -2.36 3.95
N ALA A 228 -28.21 -3.47 3.26
CA ALA A 228 -28.87 -3.78 1.98
C ALA A 228 -30.40 -3.92 2.12
N ASN A 229 -30.88 -4.56 3.18
CA ASN A 229 -32.32 -4.71 3.45
C ASN A 229 -33.00 -3.39 3.88
N SER A 230 -32.26 -2.48 4.52
CA SER A 230 -32.79 -1.16 4.91
C SER A 230 -32.94 -0.18 3.74
N ASN A 231 -32.21 -0.41 2.63
CA ASN A 231 -32.31 0.39 1.41
C ASN A 231 -33.44 -0.08 0.47
N THR A 232 -33.89 -1.34 0.58
CA THR A 232 -35.08 -1.82 -0.15
C THR A 232 -36.40 -1.32 0.45
N SER A 233 -36.42 -0.94 1.74
CA SER A 233 -37.60 -0.36 2.41
C SER A 233 -37.79 1.16 2.20
N ARG A 234 -36.91 1.82 1.44
CA ARG A 234 -37.01 3.28 1.14
C ARG A 234 -37.41 3.61 -0.30
N GLN A 235 -37.77 2.62 -1.12
CA GLN A 235 -38.30 2.81 -2.48
C GLN A 235 -39.78 2.41 -2.65
N SER A 236 -40.53 2.28 -1.56
CA SER A 236 -41.98 2.06 -1.60
C SER A 236 -42.69 2.93 -0.57
N CYS A 237 -42.71 4.24 -0.84
CA CYS A 237 -43.75 5.22 -0.48
C CYS A 237 -43.57 6.43 -1.38
#